data_AF-A0A932DRX4-F1
#
_entry.id   AF-A0A932DRX4-F1
#
_cell.length_a   1.000
_cell.length_b   1.000
_cell.length_c   1.000
_cell.angle_alpha   90.00
_cell.angle_beta   90.00
_cell.angle_gamma   90.00
#
_symmetry.space_group_name_H-M   'P 1'
#
loop_
_entity.id
_entity.type
_entity.pdbx_description
1 polymer ?
#
loop_
_entity_poly.entity_id
_entity_poly.type
_entity_poly.pdbx_seq_one_letter_code
_entity_poly.pdbx_strand_id
1 'polypeptide(L)'
;MKGDQKLVFFSIILLTASFFGGYYLSTISTTTTNPSNAVVFTPQKSQKPELKFFIMSFCPYGNQIEDVIRPVYDLLGNDASFVPHYIFDKIDNLETFCKSRSGDEKLCDQYVQNKYFASVTDCKKTIGQGYTKCLDEKSYIKSASGILYSSLHGRQEGNQNVRELCAWNLSGDSKKAWWDFVGLVNKNCTADNADTCWEQQGKQAGLDTNKITECFNKEAFNLIEKEIEITTKYQIKGSPTVLINDVDFPAESAYSQDGTGSMLIGKKLATQDKYRTPNVIKEAVCISFNKTPSECKTVLNELSGAAPSAGGCVN
;
A
#
# COMPACT_ATOMS: atom_id res chain seq x y z
N MET A 1 14.22 -18.65 37.52
CA MET A 1 12.84 -18.21 37.24
C MET A 1 12.89 -16.96 36.40
N LYS A 2 12.24 -16.98 35.22
CA LYS A 2 11.62 -15.88 34.45
C LYS A 2 12.45 -14.59 34.21
N GLY A 3 12.55 -14.04 33.01
CA GLY A 3 11.76 -14.34 31.81
C GLY A 3 12.26 -13.60 30.57
N ASP A 4 11.83 -14.15 29.44
CA ASP A 4 12.03 -13.62 28.10
C ASP A 4 11.35 -12.26 27.94
N GLN A 5 12.14 -11.23 27.63
CA GLN A 5 11.62 -9.96 27.14
C GLN A 5 11.69 -9.98 25.61
N LYS A 6 10.54 -10.30 24.99
CA LYS A 6 10.34 -10.12 23.55
C LYS A 6 10.45 -8.64 23.24
N LEU A 7 11.49 -8.27 22.50
CA LEU A 7 11.67 -6.95 21.92
C LEU A 7 10.60 -6.77 20.82
N VAL A 8 9.52 -6.06 21.14
CA VAL A 8 8.51 -5.66 20.14
C VAL A 8 9.07 -4.47 19.39
N PHE A 9 9.39 -4.66 18.10
CA PHE A 9 9.70 -3.57 17.19
C PHE A 9 8.47 -2.67 17.06
N PHE A 10 8.52 -1.47 17.63
CA PHE A 10 7.58 -0.40 17.29
C PHE A 10 7.98 0.14 15.91
N SER A 11 7.44 -0.47 14.86
CA SER A 11 7.20 0.26 13.61
C SER A 11 6.23 1.37 13.96
N ILE A 12 6.68 2.62 13.89
CA ILE A 12 5.84 3.79 14.11
C ILE A 12 4.84 3.83 12.94
N ILE A 13 3.71 3.18 13.13
CA ILE A 13 2.49 3.51 12.40
C ILE A 13 2.14 4.92 12.86
N LEU A 14 2.25 5.91 11.98
CA LEU A 14 1.63 7.23 12.18
C LEU A 14 0.10 7.03 12.22
N LEU A 15 -0.41 6.68 13.40
CA LEU A 15 -1.81 6.82 13.76
C LEU A 15 -2.03 8.27 14.19
N THR A 16 -2.23 9.15 13.20
CA THR A 16 -2.85 10.46 13.39
C THR A 16 -3.96 10.57 12.34
N ALA A 17 -5.25 10.65 12.63
CA ALA A 17 -5.94 10.86 13.89
C ALA A 17 -7.33 10.21 13.81
N SER A 18 -7.70 9.40 14.81
CA SER A 18 -9.08 8.92 14.98
C SER A 18 -9.37 8.60 16.45
N PHE A 19 -9.11 9.53 17.38
CA PHE A 19 -9.57 9.39 18.77
C PHE A 19 -9.81 10.77 19.40
N PHE A 20 -10.98 11.36 19.12
CA PHE A 20 -11.68 12.16 20.13
C PHE A 20 -12.88 11.34 20.58
N GLY A 21 -12.82 10.88 21.83
CA GLY A 21 -13.85 10.06 22.45
C GLY A 21 -15.16 10.82 22.61
N GLY A 22 -16.22 10.28 22.04
CA GLY A 22 -17.59 10.61 22.40
C GLY A 22 -17.97 9.91 23.70
N TYR A 23 -18.14 10.69 24.77
CA TYR A 23 -19.10 10.36 25.82
C TYR A 23 -20.38 11.14 25.51
N TYR A 24 -21.29 10.54 24.75
CA TYR A 24 -22.71 10.91 24.76
C TYR A 24 -23.53 9.71 24.31
N LEU A 25 -24.12 9.00 25.27
CA LEU A 25 -25.33 8.22 25.03
C LEU A 25 -26.51 9.19 24.99
N SER A 26 -27.21 9.30 23.88
CA SER A 26 -28.64 8.93 23.79
C SER A 26 -29.21 9.21 22.39
N THR A 27 -30.14 8.33 22.00
CA THR A 27 -31.02 8.35 20.82
C THR A 27 -30.42 7.88 19.50
N ILE A 28 -30.69 6.61 19.19
CA ILE A 28 -30.65 6.07 17.83
C ILE A 28 -31.69 6.83 17.02
N SER A 29 -31.24 7.82 16.26
CA SER A 29 -31.97 8.32 15.11
C SER A 29 -31.45 7.54 13.92
N THR A 30 -32.26 6.63 13.37
CA THR A 30 -31.99 5.98 12.08
C THR A 30 -32.01 7.06 11.00
N THR A 31 -30.89 7.74 10.80
CA THR A 31 -30.69 8.61 9.65
C THR A 31 -30.52 7.71 8.43
N THR A 32 -31.63 7.50 7.74
CA THR A 32 -31.62 7.06 6.34
C THR A 32 -30.69 7.98 5.56
N THR A 33 -29.56 7.45 5.10
CA THR A 33 -28.63 8.15 4.20
C THR A 33 -29.38 8.53 2.94
N ASN A 34 -29.67 9.83 2.78
CA ASN A 34 -30.30 10.36 1.57
C ASN A 34 -29.30 10.21 0.40
N PRO A 35 -29.64 9.51 -0.70
CA PRO A 35 -28.71 9.26 -1.81
C PRO A 35 -28.33 10.51 -2.63
N SER A 36 -28.80 11.71 -2.28
CA SER A 36 -28.61 12.92 -3.10
C SER A 36 -27.24 13.60 -2.95
N ASN A 37 -26.37 13.13 -2.04
CA ASN A 37 -25.04 13.71 -1.79
C ASN A 37 -23.88 12.73 -2.04
N ALA A 38 -24.14 11.57 -2.63
CA ALA A 38 -23.09 10.60 -2.91
C ALA A 38 -22.14 11.11 -4.00
N VAL A 39 -20.83 11.00 -3.77
CA VAL A 39 -19.82 11.33 -4.79
C VAL A 39 -19.96 10.36 -5.95
N VAL A 40 -19.99 10.86 -7.19
CA VAL A 40 -20.15 9.99 -8.36
C VAL A 40 -18.77 9.64 -8.93
N PHE A 41 -18.43 8.36 -8.93
CA PHE A 41 -17.23 7.88 -9.60
C PHE A 41 -17.44 7.88 -11.11
N THR A 42 -16.67 8.70 -11.82
CA THR A 42 -16.81 8.91 -13.27
C THR A 42 -15.48 8.63 -13.98
N PRO A 43 -15.12 7.34 -14.18
CA PRO A 43 -13.89 6.98 -14.87
C PRO A 43 -13.99 7.29 -16.36
N GLN A 44 -12.86 7.63 -16.99
CA GLN A 44 -12.79 7.63 -18.45
C GLN A 44 -13.03 6.20 -18.95
N LYS A 45 -13.85 6.03 -20.00
CA LYS A 45 -14.09 4.71 -20.57
C LYS A 45 -13.01 4.30 -21.58
N SER A 46 -12.69 3.02 -21.65
CA SER A 46 -11.76 2.46 -22.63
C SER A 46 -12.16 1.05 -23.08
N GLN A 47 -11.55 0.54 -24.15
CA GLN A 47 -11.77 -0.85 -24.58
C GLN A 47 -11.13 -1.86 -23.63
N LYS A 48 -9.98 -1.50 -23.05
CA LYS A 48 -9.24 -2.27 -22.06
C LYS A 48 -8.94 -1.35 -20.88
N PRO A 49 -9.81 -1.32 -19.86
CA PRO A 49 -9.59 -0.53 -18.65
C PRO A 49 -8.31 -0.96 -17.95
N GLU A 50 -7.65 -0.01 -17.31
CA GLU A 50 -6.44 -0.23 -16.55
C GLU A 50 -6.67 0.16 -15.09
N LEU A 51 -6.47 -0.81 -14.20
CA LEU A 51 -6.37 -0.60 -12.77
C LEU A 51 -4.89 -0.57 -12.40
N LYS A 52 -4.40 0.58 -11.95
CA LYS A 52 -3.08 0.70 -11.30
C LYS A 52 -3.26 0.58 -9.80
N PHE A 53 -2.39 -0.16 -9.13
CA PHE A 53 -2.37 -0.20 -7.68
C PHE A 53 -0.95 0.00 -7.18
N PHE A 54 -0.78 1.02 -6.34
CA PHE A 54 0.49 1.46 -5.81
C PHE A 54 0.66 0.92 -4.40
N ILE A 55 1.73 0.17 -4.20
CA ILE A 55 1.93 -0.65 -3.00
C ILE A 55 3.38 -0.61 -2.52
N MET A 56 3.63 -1.16 -1.34
CA MET A 56 4.95 -1.50 -0.84
C MET A 56 4.87 -2.93 -0.31
N SER A 57 5.88 -3.75 -0.63
CA SER A 57 5.94 -5.15 -0.20
C SER A 57 5.81 -5.23 1.32
N PHE A 58 5.02 -6.16 1.85
CA PHE A 58 4.79 -6.31 3.30
C PHE A 58 4.02 -5.17 3.99
N CYS A 59 3.61 -4.10 3.30
CA CYS A 59 2.63 -3.18 3.88
C CYS A 59 1.33 -3.95 4.14
N PRO A 60 0.81 -4.01 5.38
CA PRO A 60 -0.39 -4.81 5.68
C PRO A 60 -1.60 -4.40 4.83
N TYR A 61 -1.75 -3.10 4.56
CA TYR A 61 -2.82 -2.58 3.71
C TYR A 61 -2.57 -2.85 2.22
N GLY A 62 -1.30 -2.91 1.80
CA GLY A 62 -0.88 -3.31 0.45
C GLY A 62 -1.23 -4.77 0.18
N ASN A 63 -0.83 -5.67 1.06
CA ASN A 63 -1.14 -7.09 0.95
C ASN A 63 -2.67 -7.33 0.93
N GLN A 64 -3.40 -6.58 1.75
CA GLN A 64 -4.86 -6.61 1.75
C GLN A 64 -5.47 -6.17 0.41
N ILE A 65 -4.96 -5.10 -0.23
CA ILE A 65 -5.52 -4.68 -1.52
C ILE A 65 -5.20 -5.67 -2.64
N GLU A 66 -4.05 -6.34 -2.57
CA GLU A 66 -3.70 -7.40 -3.52
C GLU A 66 -4.67 -8.57 -3.41
N ASP A 67 -4.99 -9.01 -2.19
CA ASP A 67 -5.99 -10.05 -1.95
C ASP A 67 -7.38 -9.65 -2.47
N VAL A 68 -7.73 -8.36 -2.39
CA VAL A 68 -9.00 -7.82 -2.91
C VAL A 68 -9.01 -7.78 -4.44
N ILE A 69 -7.89 -7.36 -5.06
CA ILE A 69 -7.78 -7.22 -6.52
C ILE A 69 -7.64 -8.59 -7.19
N ARG A 70 -6.96 -9.56 -6.57
CA ARG A 70 -6.72 -10.88 -7.15
C ARG A 70 -7.96 -11.56 -7.74
N PRO A 71 -9.11 -11.72 -7.04
CA PRO A 71 -10.30 -12.32 -7.62
C PRO A 71 -10.93 -11.47 -8.74
N VAL A 72 -10.70 -10.16 -8.76
CA VAL A 72 -11.11 -9.28 -9.87
C VAL A 72 -10.23 -9.51 -11.10
N TYR A 73 -8.93 -9.64 -10.90
CA TYR A 73 -7.98 -10.02 -11.93
C TYR A 73 -8.27 -11.44 -12.47
N ASP A 74 -8.56 -12.42 -11.61
CA ASP A 74 -8.88 -13.79 -12.03
C ASP A 74 -10.13 -13.81 -12.93
N LEU A 75 -11.07 -12.88 -12.72
CA LEU A 75 -12.29 -12.74 -13.51
C LEU A 75 -12.10 -11.92 -14.80
N LEU A 76 -11.32 -10.82 -14.75
CA LEU A 76 -11.27 -9.79 -15.80
C LEU A 76 -9.90 -9.58 -16.43
N GLY A 77 -8.85 -10.32 -16.02
CA GLY A 77 -7.46 -10.08 -16.44
C GLY A 77 -7.18 -10.28 -17.93
N ASN A 78 -8.09 -10.94 -18.65
CA ASN A 78 -8.03 -11.03 -20.11
C ASN A 78 -8.59 -9.76 -20.79
N ASP A 79 -9.53 -9.07 -20.16
CA ASP A 79 -10.27 -7.94 -20.72
C ASP A 79 -9.81 -6.57 -20.17
N ALA A 80 -9.15 -6.56 -19.02
CA ALA A 80 -8.60 -5.38 -18.34
C ALA A 80 -7.14 -5.60 -17.91
N SER A 81 -6.41 -4.51 -17.71
CA SER A 81 -5.04 -4.53 -17.18
C SER A 81 -5.03 -4.22 -15.69
N PHE A 82 -4.25 -4.96 -14.91
CA PHE A 82 -4.08 -4.76 -13.46
C PHE A 82 -2.59 -4.61 -13.16
N VAL A 83 -2.10 -3.39 -13.01
CA VAL A 83 -0.67 -3.09 -13.01
C VAL A 83 -0.19 -2.68 -11.61
N PRO A 84 0.68 -3.45 -10.96
CA PRO A 84 1.31 -3.06 -9.71
C PRO A 84 2.35 -1.96 -9.96
N HIS A 85 2.42 -1.03 -9.01
CA HIS A 85 3.47 -0.02 -8.91
C HIS A 85 3.98 0.02 -7.47
N TYR A 86 5.25 0.35 -7.28
CA TYR A 86 5.91 0.31 -5.98
C TYR A 86 6.43 1.68 -5.57
N ILE A 87 6.27 1.99 -4.29
CA ILE A 87 6.61 3.30 -3.77
C ILE A 87 8.05 3.29 -3.25
N PHE A 88 8.85 4.22 -3.78
CA PHE A 88 10.22 4.51 -3.34
C PHE A 88 10.37 6.01 -3.15
N ASP A 89 11.23 6.41 -2.20
CA ASP A 89 11.74 7.77 -2.10
C ASP A 89 13.21 7.82 -2.48
N LYS A 90 13.59 8.85 -3.22
CA LYS A 90 14.99 9.23 -3.45
C LYS A 90 15.45 10.17 -2.35
N ILE A 91 16.58 9.86 -1.71
CA ILE A 91 17.10 10.65 -0.60
C ILE A 91 18.19 11.59 -1.12
N ASP A 92 17.88 12.89 -1.14
CA ASP A 92 18.85 13.93 -1.52
C ASP A 92 19.87 14.23 -0.41
N ASN A 93 19.40 14.29 0.84
CA ASN A 93 20.23 14.53 2.01
C ASN A 93 19.78 13.63 3.16
N LEU A 94 20.64 12.68 3.53
CA LEU A 94 20.32 11.67 4.54
C LEU A 94 20.07 12.28 5.93
N GLU A 95 20.81 13.31 6.32
CA GLU A 95 20.58 13.97 7.63
C GLU A 95 19.21 14.64 7.68
N THR A 96 18.84 15.40 6.65
CA THR A 96 17.54 16.08 6.58
C THR A 96 16.41 15.06 6.53
N PHE A 97 16.55 14.00 5.73
CA PHE A 97 15.61 12.90 5.67
C PHE A 97 15.44 12.20 7.03
N CYS A 98 16.54 11.93 7.73
CA CYS A 98 16.47 11.29 9.03
C CYS A 98 15.92 12.19 10.12
N LYS A 99 16.18 13.51 10.06
CA LYS A 99 15.55 14.49 10.97
C LYS A 99 14.04 14.53 10.78
N SER A 100 13.54 14.52 9.54
CA SER A 100 12.09 14.55 9.30
C SER A 100 11.38 13.27 9.75
N ARG A 101 12.04 12.11 9.66
CA ARG A 101 11.44 10.82 10.04
C ARG A 101 11.61 10.42 11.52
N SER A 102 12.61 10.96 12.22
CA SER A 102 12.90 10.57 13.61
C SER A 102 12.13 11.39 14.64
N GLY A 103 11.52 12.52 14.24
CA GLY A 103 10.86 13.48 15.12
C GLY A 103 11.78 14.62 15.56
N ASP A 104 11.18 15.71 16.06
CA ASP A 104 11.92 16.87 16.57
C ASP A 104 11.99 16.81 18.11
N GLU A 105 13.20 16.67 18.65
CA GLU A 105 13.45 16.66 20.10
C GLU A 105 12.95 17.93 20.81
N LYS A 106 12.84 19.06 20.10
CA LYS A 106 12.30 20.31 20.65
C LYS A 106 10.81 20.22 20.95
N LEU A 107 10.09 19.28 20.35
CA LEU A 107 8.67 19.06 20.56
C LEU A 107 8.39 18.02 21.66
N CYS A 108 9.43 17.49 22.33
CA CYS A 108 9.25 16.47 23.35
C CYS A 108 8.33 16.87 24.51
N ASP A 109 8.32 18.14 24.92
CA ASP A 109 7.36 18.62 25.94
C ASP A 109 5.91 18.44 25.46
N GLN A 110 5.62 18.78 24.20
CA GLN A 110 4.30 18.61 23.59
C GLN A 110 3.98 17.13 23.40
N TYR A 111 4.95 16.31 23.00
CA TYR A 111 4.73 14.87 22.82
C TYR A 111 4.38 14.18 24.15
N VAL A 112 5.00 14.59 25.26
CA VAL A 112 4.66 14.11 26.60
C VAL A 112 3.28 14.60 27.05
N GLN A 113 2.95 15.88 26.82
CA GLN A 113 1.61 16.42 27.10
C GLN A 113 0.51 15.64 26.36
N ASN A 114 0.79 15.25 25.12
CA ASN A 114 -0.10 14.45 24.28
C ASN A 114 0.00 12.93 24.56
N LYS A 115 0.77 12.53 25.57
CA LYS A 115 0.93 11.13 26.03
C LYS A 115 1.56 10.18 25.01
N TYR A 116 2.30 10.69 24.03
CA TYR A 116 3.11 9.87 23.13
C TYR A 116 4.35 9.30 23.82
N PHE A 117 4.86 9.98 24.85
CA PHE A 117 6.00 9.53 25.66
C PHE A 117 5.73 9.70 27.15
N ALA A 118 6.35 8.84 27.96
CA ALA A 118 6.25 8.88 29.42
C ALA A 118 7.01 10.07 30.04
N SER A 119 8.13 10.46 29.44
CA SER A 119 8.94 11.59 29.89
C SER A 119 9.68 12.26 28.74
N VAL A 120 10.11 13.51 28.95
CA VAL A 120 10.92 14.26 27.97
C VAL A 120 12.25 13.56 27.73
N THR A 121 12.84 12.97 28.77
CA THR A 121 14.08 12.19 28.67
C THR A 121 13.90 10.97 27.78
N ASP A 122 12.81 10.21 27.97
CA ASP A 122 12.51 9.05 27.13
C ASP A 122 12.26 9.46 25.67
N CYS A 123 11.51 10.55 25.46
CA CYS A 123 11.28 11.12 24.14
C CYS A 123 12.59 11.45 23.42
N LYS A 124 13.47 12.25 24.04
CA LYS A 124 14.76 12.62 23.44
C LYS A 124 15.62 11.40 23.17
N LYS A 125 15.67 10.44 24.09
CA LYS A 125 16.41 9.19 23.91
C LYS A 125 15.88 8.41 22.70
N THR A 126 14.57 8.22 22.59
CA THR A 126 13.96 7.48 21.48
C THR A 126 14.19 8.18 20.14
N ILE A 127 13.98 9.50 20.07
CA ILE A 127 14.22 10.29 18.85
C ILE A 127 15.70 10.22 18.44
N GLY A 128 16.63 10.45 19.36
CA GLY A 128 18.07 10.39 19.07
C GLY A 128 18.57 9.00 18.65
N GLN A 129 18.00 7.93 19.24
CA GLN A 129 18.27 6.55 18.81
C GLN A 129 17.71 6.28 17.41
N GLY A 130 16.49 6.73 17.13
CA GLY A 130 15.85 6.65 15.81
C GLY A 130 16.69 7.36 14.74
N TYR A 131 17.13 8.58 15.03
CA TYR A 131 17.98 9.38 14.15
C TYR A 131 19.30 8.68 13.86
N THR A 132 19.99 8.18 14.90
CA THR A 132 21.26 7.47 14.75
C THR A 132 21.10 6.19 13.91
N LYS A 133 20.03 5.42 14.13
CA LYS A 133 19.73 4.22 13.35
C LYS A 133 19.41 4.58 11.90
N CYS A 134 18.64 5.64 11.68
CA CYS A 134 18.27 6.12 10.36
C CYS A 134 19.50 6.53 9.53
N LEU A 135 20.54 7.08 10.15
CA LEU A 135 21.78 7.45 9.46
C LEU A 135 22.60 6.25 8.96
N ASP A 136 22.29 5.01 9.37
CA ASP A 136 22.97 3.83 8.83
C ASP A 136 22.56 3.59 7.38
N GLU A 137 23.47 3.94 6.45
CA GLU A 137 23.27 3.79 5.02
C GLU A 137 22.91 2.36 4.58
N LYS A 138 23.25 1.34 5.38
CA LYS A 138 22.88 -0.06 5.11
C LYS A 138 21.37 -0.29 5.15
N SER A 139 20.61 0.64 5.72
CA SER A 139 19.15 0.63 5.77
C SER A 139 18.51 1.03 4.44
N TYR A 140 19.30 1.42 3.43
CA TYR A 140 18.81 1.90 2.14
C TYR A 140 19.41 1.13 0.96
N ILE A 141 18.76 1.24 -0.19
CA ILE A 141 19.35 0.80 -1.46
C ILE A 141 20.30 1.90 -1.91
N LYS A 142 21.59 1.60 -2.01
CA LYS A 142 22.63 2.56 -2.42
C LYS A 142 23.14 2.27 -3.82
N SER A 143 23.10 3.26 -4.71
CA SER A 143 23.68 3.16 -6.05
C SER A 143 25.21 3.26 -6.03
N ALA A 144 25.85 2.86 -7.13
CA ALA A 144 27.28 3.05 -7.31
C ALA A 144 27.72 4.52 -7.28
N SER A 145 26.83 5.46 -7.66
CA SER A 145 27.05 6.90 -7.56
C SER A 145 26.76 7.48 -6.16
N GLY A 146 26.37 6.63 -5.20
CA GLY A 146 26.11 7.03 -3.82
C GLY A 146 24.70 7.54 -3.55
N ILE A 147 23.79 7.49 -4.53
CA ILE A 147 22.38 7.86 -4.34
C ILE A 147 21.70 6.81 -3.45
N LEU A 148 20.96 7.28 -2.45
CA LEU A 148 20.20 6.41 -1.54
C LEU A 148 18.72 6.42 -1.93
N TYR A 149 18.12 5.24 -1.95
CA TYR A 149 16.70 5.03 -2.15
C TYR A 149 16.12 4.30 -0.94
N SER A 150 14.93 4.73 -0.52
CA SER A 150 14.21 4.13 0.59
C SER A 150 12.84 3.61 0.16
N SER A 151 12.38 2.60 0.88
CA SER A 151 10.96 2.25 1.02
C SER A 151 10.65 2.31 2.53
N LEU A 152 9.38 2.34 2.91
CA LEU A 152 8.94 2.66 4.26
C LEU A 152 9.59 1.80 5.37
N HIS A 153 9.67 0.49 5.15
CA HIS A 153 10.22 -0.49 6.10
C HIS A 153 11.70 -0.82 5.82
N GLY A 154 12.38 0.02 5.03
CA GLY A 154 13.83 -0.06 4.80
C GLY A 154 14.25 -0.94 3.63
N ARG A 155 15.56 -1.21 3.56
CA ARG A 155 16.22 -1.83 2.40
C ARG A 155 15.61 -3.15 1.94
N GLN A 156 15.18 -4.03 2.86
CA GLN A 156 14.67 -5.34 2.46
C GLN A 156 13.30 -5.25 1.77
N GLU A 157 12.41 -4.38 2.24
CA GLU A 157 11.16 -4.06 1.53
C GLU A 157 11.47 -3.48 0.15
N GLY A 158 12.38 -2.50 0.07
CA GLY A 158 12.79 -1.94 -1.21
C GLY A 158 13.38 -2.98 -2.16
N ASN A 159 14.19 -3.92 -1.65
CA ASN A 159 14.73 -5.01 -2.46
C ASN A 159 13.60 -5.91 -2.98
N GLN A 160 12.61 -6.20 -2.13
CA GLN A 160 11.47 -7.01 -2.52
C GLN A 160 10.60 -6.32 -3.57
N ASN A 161 10.33 -5.02 -3.44
CA ASN A 161 9.66 -4.22 -4.46
C ASN A 161 10.34 -4.37 -5.83
N VAL A 162 11.68 -4.29 -5.89
CA VAL A 162 12.44 -4.48 -7.14
C VAL A 162 12.30 -5.91 -7.68
N ARG A 163 12.35 -6.94 -6.81
CA ARG A 163 12.17 -8.34 -7.24
C ARG A 163 10.78 -8.57 -7.83
N GLU A 164 9.76 -7.95 -7.25
CA GLU A 164 8.39 -8.07 -7.74
C GLU A 164 8.18 -7.31 -9.05
N LEU A 165 8.83 -6.16 -9.25
CA LEU A 165 8.92 -5.49 -10.57
C LEU A 165 9.61 -6.38 -11.62
N CYS A 166 10.73 -7.01 -11.26
CA CYS A 166 11.42 -7.95 -12.14
C CYS A 166 10.53 -9.16 -12.47
N ALA A 167 9.85 -9.74 -11.48
CA ALA A 167 8.91 -10.84 -11.66
C ALA A 167 7.74 -10.43 -12.56
N TRP A 168 7.21 -9.21 -12.41
CA TRP A 168 6.14 -8.67 -13.24
C TRP A 168 6.52 -8.64 -14.72
N ASN A 169 7.74 -8.15 -15.01
CA ASN A 169 8.28 -8.09 -16.37
C ASN A 169 8.53 -9.48 -16.97
N LEU A 170 8.81 -10.49 -16.14
CA LEU A 170 9.06 -11.87 -16.56
C LEU A 170 7.79 -12.74 -16.68
N SER A 171 6.65 -12.32 -16.10
CA SER A 171 5.45 -13.17 -15.91
C SER A 171 4.53 -13.34 -17.13
N GLY A 172 5.05 -13.13 -18.35
CA GLY A 172 4.27 -13.21 -19.59
C GLY A 172 3.07 -12.25 -19.62
N ASP A 173 2.14 -12.48 -20.54
CA ASP A 173 0.96 -11.61 -20.72
C ASP A 173 -0.10 -11.84 -19.65
N SER A 174 -0.25 -13.08 -19.18
CA SER A 174 -1.26 -13.37 -18.15
C SER A 174 -0.90 -12.71 -16.82
N LYS A 175 0.39 -12.58 -16.47
CA LYS A 175 0.86 -12.11 -15.15
C LYS A 175 0.54 -13.03 -13.97
N LYS A 176 0.04 -14.24 -14.24
CA LYS A 176 -0.33 -15.20 -13.18
C LYS A 176 0.83 -15.55 -12.26
N ALA A 177 2.03 -15.76 -12.81
CA ALA A 177 3.21 -16.10 -12.02
C ALA A 177 3.60 -14.98 -11.05
N TRP A 178 3.35 -13.71 -11.40
CA TRP A 178 3.57 -12.58 -10.50
C TRP A 178 2.57 -12.59 -9.34
N TRP A 179 1.27 -12.81 -9.61
CA TRP A 179 0.25 -12.91 -8.56
C TRP A 179 0.51 -14.08 -7.60
N ASP A 180 0.97 -15.21 -8.11
CA ASP A 180 1.34 -16.36 -7.28
C ASP A 180 2.60 -16.05 -6.46
N PHE A 181 3.59 -15.35 -7.03
CA PHE A 181 4.81 -14.95 -6.34
C PHE A 181 4.53 -14.01 -5.16
N VAL A 182 3.81 -12.92 -5.40
CA VAL A 182 3.50 -11.93 -4.35
C VAL A 182 2.65 -12.56 -3.25
N GLY A 183 1.63 -13.37 -3.60
CA GLY A 183 0.85 -14.10 -2.61
C GLY A 183 1.69 -15.07 -1.76
N LEU A 184 2.66 -15.75 -2.37
CA LEU A 184 3.57 -16.65 -1.65
C LEU A 184 4.57 -15.90 -0.77
N VAL A 185 5.09 -14.76 -1.22
CA VAL A 185 5.98 -13.89 -0.44
C VAL A 185 5.24 -13.33 0.77
N ASN A 186 4.07 -12.73 0.57
CA ASN A 186 3.26 -12.17 1.65
C ASN A 186 2.87 -13.19 2.71
N LYS A 187 2.64 -14.44 2.29
CA LYS A 187 2.27 -15.53 3.20
C LYS A 187 3.46 -16.10 3.99
N ASN A 188 4.61 -16.23 3.35
CA ASN A 188 5.71 -17.06 3.87
C ASN A 188 6.97 -16.26 4.24
N CYS A 189 7.02 -14.97 3.91
CA CYS A 189 8.12 -14.08 4.18
C CYS A 189 7.69 -12.90 5.05
N THR A 190 8.66 -12.14 5.51
CA THR A 190 8.49 -10.91 6.31
C THR A 190 9.47 -9.85 5.81
N ALA A 191 9.21 -8.59 6.15
CA ALA A 191 10.13 -7.49 5.81
C ALA A 191 11.55 -7.72 6.37
N ASP A 192 11.72 -8.49 7.45
CA ASP A 192 13.01 -8.73 8.09
C ASP A 192 13.83 -9.87 7.46
N ASN A 193 13.20 -10.75 6.68
CA ASN A 193 13.87 -11.93 6.09
C ASN A 193 13.69 -12.06 4.58
N ALA A 194 13.05 -11.08 3.93
CA ALA A 194 12.70 -11.10 2.52
C ALA A 194 13.89 -11.49 1.62
N ASP A 195 15.08 -10.93 1.89
CA ASP A 195 16.30 -11.17 1.11
C ASP A 195 16.74 -12.65 1.06
N THR A 196 16.46 -13.39 2.12
CA THR A 196 16.77 -14.83 2.21
C THR A 196 15.56 -15.72 1.94
N CYS A 197 14.36 -15.17 2.03
CA CYS A 197 13.12 -15.91 1.89
C CYS A 197 12.76 -16.06 0.41
N TRP A 198 12.64 -14.95 -0.32
CA TRP A 198 11.93 -14.80 -1.61
C TRP A 198 12.19 -15.88 -2.67
N GLU A 199 13.39 -16.44 -2.73
CA GLU A 199 13.81 -17.30 -3.84
C GLU A 199 12.99 -18.61 -3.87
N GLN A 200 12.66 -19.16 -2.69
CA GLN A 200 11.84 -20.36 -2.62
C GLN A 200 10.42 -20.12 -3.17
N GLN A 201 9.86 -18.94 -2.91
CA GLN A 201 8.52 -18.51 -3.30
C GLN A 201 8.50 -18.20 -4.79
N GLY A 202 9.55 -17.57 -5.32
CA GLY A 202 9.72 -17.38 -6.76
C GLY A 202 9.72 -18.71 -7.52
N LYS A 203 10.50 -19.70 -7.03
CA LYS A 203 10.50 -21.06 -7.61
C LYS A 203 9.12 -21.73 -7.53
N GLN A 204 8.44 -21.62 -6.40
CA GLN A 204 7.09 -22.17 -6.22
C GLN A 204 6.04 -21.50 -7.13
N ALA A 205 6.21 -20.21 -7.44
CA ALA A 205 5.37 -19.49 -8.39
C ALA A 205 5.69 -19.80 -9.87
N GLY A 206 6.69 -20.65 -10.13
CA GLY A 206 7.12 -21.01 -11.49
C GLY A 206 8.00 -19.95 -12.17
N LEU A 207 8.60 -19.03 -11.40
CA LEU A 207 9.51 -18.01 -11.92
C LEU A 207 10.96 -18.52 -12.00
N ASP A 208 11.70 -18.04 -12.99
CA ASP A 208 13.14 -18.22 -13.09
C ASP A 208 13.84 -17.22 -12.16
N THR A 209 14.19 -17.67 -10.96
CA THR A 209 14.81 -16.81 -9.94
C THR A 209 16.22 -16.34 -10.31
N ASN A 210 16.90 -17.03 -11.23
CA ASN A 210 18.18 -16.55 -11.75
C ASN A 210 17.95 -15.30 -12.63
N LYS A 211 16.90 -15.28 -13.45
CA LYS A 211 16.52 -14.10 -14.24
C LYS A 211 16.02 -12.94 -13.37
N ILE A 212 15.30 -13.23 -12.28
CA ILE A 212 14.93 -12.18 -11.31
C ILE A 212 16.19 -11.59 -10.67
N THR A 213 17.15 -12.43 -10.28
CA THR A 213 18.43 -11.98 -9.71
C THR A 213 19.24 -11.17 -10.72
N GLU A 214 19.26 -11.60 -11.99
CA GLU A 214 19.91 -10.86 -13.07
C GLU A 214 19.26 -9.48 -13.29
N CYS A 215 17.93 -9.44 -13.40
CA CYS A 215 17.17 -8.20 -13.50
C CYS A 215 17.42 -7.28 -12.29
N PHE A 216 17.39 -7.82 -11.07
CA PHE A 216 17.68 -7.06 -9.86
C PHE A 216 19.08 -6.42 -9.94
N ASN A 217 20.10 -7.21 -10.25
CA ASN A 217 21.48 -6.72 -10.29
C ASN A 217 21.74 -5.71 -11.42
N LYS A 218 21.05 -5.81 -12.55
CA LYS A 218 21.28 -4.98 -13.74
C LYS A 218 20.34 -3.78 -13.84
N GLU A 219 19.11 -3.92 -13.39
CA GLU A 219 18.01 -2.98 -13.69
C GLU A 219 17.41 -2.30 -12.45
N ALA A 220 17.78 -2.69 -11.22
CA ALA A 220 17.17 -2.15 -9.99
C ALA A 220 17.00 -0.63 -10.00
N PHE A 221 18.07 0.11 -10.27
CA PHE A 221 18.03 1.58 -10.22
C PHE A 221 17.16 2.18 -11.32
N ASN A 222 17.16 1.60 -12.53
CA ASN A 222 16.30 2.04 -13.61
C ASN A 222 14.82 1.77 -13.30
N LEU A 223 14.51 0.63 -12.68
CA LEU A 223 13.16 0.31 -12.24
C LEU A 223 12.71 1.25 -11.11
N ILE A 224 13.56 1.50 -10.12
CA ILE A 224 13.27 2.44 -9.02
C ILE A 224 12.99 3.85 -9.54
N GLU A 225 13.82 4.38 -10.45
CA GLU A 225 13.62 5.74 -10.99
C GLU A 225 12.31 5.84 -11.79
N LYS A 226 11.96 4.82 -12.59
CA LYS A 226 10.66 4.77 -13.29
C LYS A 226 9.47 4.72 -12.33
N GLU A 227 9.60 4.00 -11.23
CA GLU A 227 8.58 3.96 -10.19
C GLU A 227 8.46 5.30 -9.45
N ILE A 228 9.58 6.01 -9.22
CA ILE A 228 9.55 7.38 -8.68
C ILE A 228 8.89 8.35 -9.66
N GLU A 229 9.17 8.25 -10.96
CA GLU A 229 8.54 9.07 -11.99
C GLU A 229 7.03 8.89 -12.01
N ILE A 230 6.54 7.64 -11.98
CA ILE A 230 5.10 7.37 -12.03
C ILE A 230 4.40 7.74 -10.72
N THR A 231 4.99 7.44 -9.56
CA THR A 231 4.42 7.85 -8.26
C THR A 231 4.41 9.36 -8.11
N THR A 232 5.42 10.07 -8.64
CA THR A 232 5.43 11.54 -8.69
C THR A 232 4.34 12.07 -9.61
N LYS A 233 4.19 11.50 -10.82
CA LYS A 233 3.17 11.90 -11.80
C LYS A 233 1.76 11.86 -11.21
N TYR A 234 1.44 10.79 -10.48
CA TYR A 234 0.12 10.61 -9.86
C TYR A 234 0.05 11.06 -8.39
N GLN A 235 1.09 11.76 -7.91
CA GLN A 235 1.16 12.29 -6.54
C GLN A 235 0.91 11.24 -5.44
N ILE A 236 1.33 10.00 -5.69
CA ILE A 236 1.13 8.87 -4.79
C ILE A 236 1.97 9.07 -3.53
N LYS A 237 1.32 9.03 -2.37
CA LYS A 237 1.97 9.23 -1.06
C LYS A 237 1.99 7.99 -0.17
N GLY A 238 1.22 6.97 -0.49
CA GLY A 238 1.13 5.80 0.36
C GLY A 238 0.53 4.56 -0.30
N SER A 239 0.70 3.44 0.38
CA SER A 239 0.19 2.13 0.00
C SER A 239 -1.02 1.76 0.86
N PRO A 240 -2.13 1.26 0.29
CA PRO A 240 -2.41 1.19 -1.13
C PRO A 240 -3.00 2.51 -1.65
N THR A 241 -2.65 2.86 -2.88
CA THR A 241 -3.47 3.77 -3.72
C THR A 241 -3.91 3.03 -4.96
N VAL A 242 -5.16 3.20 -5.39
CA VAL A 242 -5.69 2.57 -6.60
C VAL A 242 -6.17 3.64 -7.56
N LEU A 243 -5.79 3.52 -8.83
CA LEU A 243 -6.31 4.34 -9.92
C LEU A 243 -6.99 3.43 -10.94
N ILE A 244 -8.13 3.86 -11.47
CA ILE A 244 -8.79 3.19 -12.60
C ILE A 244 -8.87 4.19 -13.75
N ASN A 245 -8.22 3.86 -14.86
CA ASN A 245 -8.01 4.77 -15.99
C ASN A 245 -7.53 6.16 -15.54
N ASP A 246 -6.50 6.17 -14.68
CA ASP A 246 -5.84 7.35 -14.11
C ASP A 246 -6.70 8.20 -13.15
N VAL A 247 -7.88 7.71 -12.74
CA VAL A 247 -8.73 8.38 -11.75
C VAL A 247 -8.63 7.66 -10.40
N ASP A 248 -8.47 8.43 -9.32
CA ASP A 248 -8.46 7.90 -7.95
C ASP A 248 -9.70 7.06 -7.66
N PHE A 249 -9.47 5.86 -7.13
CA PHE A 249 -10.52 4.98 -6.69
C PHE A 249 -10.24 4.41 -5.30
N PRO A 250 -11.13 4.63 -4.32
CA PRO A 250 -12.21 5.61 -4.33
C PRO A 250 -11.72 7.05 -4.47
N ALA A 251 -12.58 7.94 -4.96
CA ALA A 251 -12.27 9.37 -4.96
C ALA A 251 -12.08 9.86 -3.51
N GLU A 252 -11.09 10.73 -3.27
CA GLU A 252 -10.80 11.27 -1.94
C GLU A 252 -12.04 11.93 -1.30
N SER A 253 -12.81 12.67 -2.11
CA SER A 253 -14.05 13.32 -1.68
C SER A 253 -15.16 12.36 -1.23
N ALA A 254 -15.04 11.07 -1.54
CA ALA A 254 -16.00 10.06 -1.12
C ALA A 254 -15.79 9.59 0.33
N TYR A 255 -14.64 9.90 0.93
CA TYR A 255 -14.37 9.62 2.33
C TYR A 255 -14.92 10.72 3.25
N SER A 256 -15.50 10.32 4.38
CA SER A 256 -15.86 11.21 5.47
C SER A 256 -15.11 10.82 6.76
N GLN A 257 -14.87 11.82 7.62
CA GLN A 257 -14.16 11.61 8.89
C GLN A 257 -14.95 10.71 9.86
N ASP A 258 -16.28 10.73 9.78
CA ASP A 258 -17.17 9.89 10.59
C ASP A 258 -17.39 8.48 10.01
N GLY A 259 -16.77 8.16 8.86
CA GLY A 259 -16.89 6.86 8.19
C GLY A 259 -18.20 6.62 7.45
N THR A 260 -19.07 7.63 7.34
CA THR A 260 -20.37 7.56 6.64
C THR A 260 -20.30 7.88 5.14
N GLY A 261 -19.09 8.03 4.60
CA GLY A 261 -18.86 8.32 3.19
C GLY A 261 -19.57 7.35 2.25
N SER A 262 -19.96 7.85 1.08
CA SER A 262 -20.61 7.03 0.07
C SER A 262 -20.28 7.51 -1.36
N MET A 263 -20.16 6.55 -2.26
CA MET A 263 -19.81 6.78 -3.66
C MET A 263 -20.76 6.03 -4.58
N LEU A 264 -21.28 6.70 -5.60
CA LEU A 264 -22.06 6.08 -6.65
C LEU A 264 -21.11 5.56 -7.74
N ILE A 265 -21.15 4.25 -7.98
CA ILE A 265 -20.38 3.55 -9.01
C ILE A 265 -21.37 3.04 -10.06
N GLY A 266 -21.50 3.78 -11.16
CA GLY A 266 -22.57 3.57 -12.13
C GLY A 266 -23.94 3.79 -11.50
N LYS A 267 -24.70 2.71 -11.26
CA LYS A 267 -26.01 2.76 -10.59
C LYS A 267 -25.99 2.22 -9.16
N LYS A 268 -24.83 1.78 -8.66
CA LYS A 268 -24.69 1.12 -7.37
C LYS A 268 -24.08 2.09 -6.36
N LEU A 269 -24.71 2.23 -5.20
CA LEU A 269 -24.17 3.00 -4.08
C LEU A 269 -23.23 2.09 -3.28
N ALA A 270 -21.98 2.49 -3.11
CA ALA A 270 -21.01 1.86 -2.22
C ALA A 270 -20.79 2.76 -1.00
N THR A 271 -20.92 2.20 0.19
CA THR A 271 -20.55 2.86 1.45
C THR A 271 -19.04 2.73 1.69
N GLN A 272 -18.48 3.64 2.48
CA GLN A 272 -17.04 3.74 2.73
C GLN A 272 -16.42 2.43 3.26
N ASP A 273 -17.15 1.66 4.07
CA ASP A 273 -16.73 0.35 4.56
C ASP A 273 -16.66 -0.74 3.47
N LYS A 274 -17.14 -0.47 2.26
CA LYS A 274 -17.15 -1.41 1.13
C LYS A 274 -16.16 -1.08 0.03
N TYR A 275 -15.50 0.08 0.10
CA TYR A 275 -14.62 0.56 -0.96
C TYR A 275 -13.50 -0.42 -1.36
N ARG A 276 -12.94 -1.14 -0.40
CA ARG A 276 -11.89 -2.14 -0.61
C ARG A 276 -12.45 -3.56 -0.61
N THR A 277 -13.56 -3.79 -1.29
CA THR A 277 -14.14 -5.15 -1.49
C THR A 277 -13.99 -5.61 -2.94
N PRO A 278 -13.86 -6.93 -3.20
CA PRO A 278 -13.71 -7.44 -4.56
C PRO A 278 -14.84 -6.98 -5.48
N ASN A 279 -16.09 -7.01 -5.00
CA ASN A 279 -17.23 -6.58 -5.78
C ASN A 279 -17.19 -5.09 -6.10
N VAL A 280 -16.84 -4.21 -5.15
CA VAL A 280 -16.79 -2.76 -5.40
C VAL A 280 -15.68 -2.40 -6.38
N ILE A 281 -14.48 -2.97 -6.25
CA ILE A 281 -13.40 -2.77 -7.23
C ILE A 281 -13.80 -3.31 -8.60
N LYS A 282 -14.37 -4.52 -8.67
CA LYS A 282 -14.87 -5.11 -9.91
C LYS A 282 -15.88 -4.19 -10.59
N GLU A 283 -16.86 -3.65 -9.86
CA GLU A 283 -17.85 -2.74 -10.45
C GLU A 283 -17.21 -1.46 -11.00
N ALA A 284 -16.21 -0.90 -10.32
CA ALA A 284 -15.49 0.27 -10.78
C ALA A 284 -14.72 0.01 -12.10
N VAL A 285 -14.08 -1.15 -12.22
CA VAL A 285 -13.47 -1.60 -13.48
C VAL A 285 -14.53 -1.83 -14.56
N CYS A 286 -15.64 -2.48 -14.22
CA CYS A 286 -16.72 -2.82 -15.15
C CYS A 286 -17.40 -1.60 -15.78
N ILE A 287 -17.61 -0.52 -15.02
CA ILE A 287 -18.18 0.72 -15.58
C ILE A 287 -17.19 1.50 -16.45
N SER A 288 -15.90 1.19 -16.35
CA SER A 288 -14.82 1.83 -17.11
C SER A 288 -14.67 1.25 -18.51
N PHE A 289 -15.39 0.19 -18.87
CA PHE A 289 -15.41 -0.33 -20.22
C PHE A 289 -16.28 0.51 -21.15
N ASN A 290 -15.83 0.67 -22.41
CA ASN A 290 -16.68 1.12 -23.51
C ASN A 290 -17.85 0.15 -23.72
N LYS A 291 -17.55 -1.15 -23.72
CA LYS A 291 -18.52 -2.26 -23.76
C LYS A 291 -18.22 -3.21 -22.60
N THR A 292 -19.08 -3.18 -21.58
CA THR A 292 -18.94 -4.00 -20.39
C THR A 292 -18.96 -5.51 -20.72
N PRO A 293 -17.93 -6.28 -20.32
CA PRO A 293 -17.91 -7.73 -20.48
C PRO A 293 -19.05 -8.44 -19.74
N SER A 294 -19.36 -9.66 -20.14
CA SER A 294 -20.45 -10.44 -19.52
C SER A 294 -20.10 -10.90 -18.10
N GLU A 295 -18.80 -11.10 -17.87
CA GLU A 295 -18.09 -11.48 -16.66
C GLU A 295 -18.39 -10.49 -15.52
N CYS A 296 -18.62 -9.22 -15.85
CA CYS A 296 -19.02 -8.20 -14.88
C CYS A 296 -20.33 -8.50 -14.13
N LYS A 297 -21.15 -9.43 -14.63
CA LYS A 297 -22.37 -9.89 -13.93
C LYS A 297 -22.08 -10.87 -12.79
N THR A 298 -20.88 -11.46 -12.75
CA THR A 298 -20.46 -12.39 -11.70
C THR A 298 -20.35 -11.66 -10.36
N VAL A 299 -20.92 -12.25 -9.31
CA VAL A 299 -20.74 -11.80 -7.92
C VAL A 299 -19.53 -12.55 -7.36
N LEU A 300 -18.52 -11.81 -6.91
CA LEU A 300 -17.35 -12.39 -6.28
C LEU A 300 -17.63 -12.67 -4.80
N ASN A 301 -16.95 -13.66 -4.24
CA ASN A 301 -17.00 -13.86 -2.79
C ASN A 301 -16.30 -12.70 -2.09
N GLU A 302 -16.87 -12.26 -0.97
CA GLU A 302 -16.16 -11.36 -0.07
C GLU A 302 -14.99 -12.10 0.61
N LEU A 303 -13.90 -11.39 0.87
CA LEU A 303 -12.80 -11.94 1.66
C LEU A 303 -13.27 -12.17 3.10
N SER A 304 -12.67 -13.15 3.78
CA SER A 304 -13.01 -13.42 5.19
C SER A 304 -12.59 -12.25 6.08
N GLY A 305 -13.55 -11.60 6.73
CA GLY A 305 -13.31 -10.48 7.65
C GLY A 305 -14.03 -9.20 7.21
N ALA A 306 -13.75 -8.09 7.90
CA ALA A 306 -14.17 -6.77 7.45
C ALA A 306 -13.32 -6.35 6.24
N ALA A 307 -13.86 -5.48 5.37
CA ALA A 307 -13.05 -4.90 4.30
C ALA A 307 -11.84 -4.18 4.90
N PRO A 308 -10.69 -4.17 4.20
CA PRO A 308 -9.51 -3.39 4.59
C PRO A 308 -9.92 -1.97 4.96
N SER A 309 -9.47 -1.49 6.13
CA SER A 309 -9.79 -0.13 6.56
C SER A 309 -9.21 0.89 5.57
N ALA A 310 -9.71 2.12 5.59
CA ALA A 310 -9.23 3.21 4.73
C ALA A 310 -7.77 3.64 5.00
N GLY A 311 -7.06 2.98 5.91
CA GLY A 311 -5.68 3.27 6.27
C GLY A 311 -4.67 2.94 5.15
N GLY A 312 -3.44 3.38 5.35
CA GLY A 312 -2.33 3.09 4.46
C GLY A 312 -0.98 3.28 5.14
N CYS A 313 0.05 2.73 4.52
CA CYS A 313 1.45 2.95 4.81
C CYS A 313 1.90 4.20 4.03
N VAL A 314 2.23 5.30 4.71
CA VAL A 314 2.60 6.59 4.08
C VAL A 314 4.07 6.86 4.33
N ASN A 315 4.78 7.35 3.30
CA ASN A 315 6.19 7.75 3.41
C ASN A 315 6.37 9.05 4.20
#